data_AF-A0A2M8QTJ5-F1
#
_entry.id   AF-A0A2M8QTJ5-F1
#
_cell.length_a   1.000
_cell.length_b   1.000
_cell.length_c   1.000
_cell.angle_alpha   90.00
_cell.angle_beta   90.00
_cell.angle_gamma   90.00
#
_symmetry.space_group_name_H-M   'P 1'
#
loop_
_entity.id
_entity.type
_entity.pdbx_description
1 polymer ?
#
loop_
_entity_poly.entity_id
_entity_poly.type
_entity_poly.pdbx_seq_one_letter_code
_entity_poly.pdbx_strand_id
1 'polypeptide(L)' 'MADTDADKLARAKAALARMPARTRRIFVANRVEGLSYAEIAEREGLFLWQVRRHMLRAIRIIARHML' A
#
# COMPACT_ATOMS: atom_id res chain seq x y z
N MET A 1 -25.49 -6.28 9.87
CA MET A 1 -24.62 -5.38 10.67
C MET A 1 -23.86 -4.52 9.67
N ALA A 2 -24.17 -3.23 9.60
CA ALA A 2 -23.51 -2.33 8.68
C ALA A 2 -22.05 -2.16 9.11
N ASP A 3 -21.12 -2.53 8.24
CA ASP A 3 -19.69 -2.28 8.41
C ASP A 3 -19.50 -0.77 8.51
N THR A 4 -19.34 -0.27 9.74
CA THR A 4 -19.32 1.17 10.04
C THR A 4 -18.02 1.75 9.48
N ASP A 5 -18.00 3.02 9.09
CA ASP A 5 -16.78 3.66 8.57
C ASP A 5 -15.59 3.55 9.55
N ALA A 6 -15.87 3.47 10.85
CA ALA A 6 -14.90 3.20 11.90
C ALA A 6 -14.24 1.81 11.78
N ASP A 7 -15.00 0.75 11.46
CA ASP A 7 -14.49 -0.62 11.32
C ASP A 7 -13.62 -0.76 10.07
N LYS A 8 -14.04 -0.13 8.96
CA LYS A 8 -13.25 -0.06 7.73
C LYS A 8 -11.93 0.67 7.96
N LEU A 9 -11.98 1.80 8.68
CA LEU A 9 -10.78 2.56 9.02
C LEU A 9 -9.84 1.75 9.93
N ALA A 10 -10.37 1.02 10.90
CA ALA A 10 -9.58 0.15 11.77
C ALA A 10 -8.89 -0.97 10.98
N ARG A 11 -9.60 -1.64 10.06
CA ARG A 11 -9.03 -2.68 9.19
C ARG A 11 -7.96 -2.12 8.24
N ALA A 12 -8.19 -0.95 7.66
CA ALA A 12 -7.21 -0.27 6.81
C ALA A 12 -5.92 0.08 7.58
N LYS A 13 -6.05 0.64 8.79
CA LYS A 13 -4.91 0.92 9.68
C LYS A 13 -4.14 -0.35 10.04
N ALA A 14 -4.83 -1.44 10.36
CA ALA A 14 -4.21 -2.73 10.65
C ALA A 14 -3.44 -3.29 9.43
N ALA A 15 -4.01 -3.19 8.23
CA ALA A 15 -3.35 -3.62 7.00
C ALA A 15 -2.05 -2.83 6.75
N LEU A 16 -2.09 -1.49 6.89
CA LEU A 16 -0.91 -0.62 6.75
C LEU A 16 0.17 -0.92 7.80
N ALA A 17 -0.22 -1.25 9.03
CA ALA A 17 0.71 -1.62 10.09
C ALA A 17 1.48 -2.92 9.79
N ARG A 18 0.84 -3.89 9.11
CA ARG A 18 1.48 -5.15 8.70
C ARG A 18 2.37 -5.03 7.46
N MET A 19 2.35 -3.90 6.75
CA MET A 19 3.23 -3.69 5.61
C MET A 19 4.68 -3.45 6.06
N PRO A 20 5.67 -4.10 5.42
CA PRO A 20 7.07 -3.71 5.58
C PRO A 20 7.25 -2.23 5.22
N ALA A 21 8.12 -1.53 5.95
CA ALA A 21 8.27 -0.08 5.84
C ALA A 21 8.41 0.43 4.39
N ARG A 22 9.25 -0.20 3.58
CA ARG A 22 9.44 0.18 2.17
C ARG A 22 8.20 -0.07 1.31
N THR A 23 7.49 -1.16 1.56
CA THR A 23 6.23 -1.48 0.84
C THR A 23 5.15 -0.46 1.19
N ARG A 24 5.06 -0.05 2.46
CA ARG A 24 4.14 0.99 2.91
C ARG A 24 4.46 2.33 2.25
N ARG A 25 5.74 2.76 2.23
CA ARG A 25 6.14 4.01 1.57
C ARG A 25 5.76 4.04 0.10
N ILE A 26 6.09 2.99 -0.65
CA ILE A 26 5.73 2.86 -2.07
C ILE A 26 4.21 2.91 -2.28
N PHE A 27 3.45 2.21 -1.44
CA PHE A 27 2.00 2.20 -1.53
C PHE A 27 1.39 3.58 -1.24
N VAL A 28 1.86 4.29 -0.20
CA VAL A 28 1.42 5.64 0.15
C VAL A 28 1.78 6.64 -0.95
N ALA A 29 3.01 6.59 -1.46
CA ALA A 29 3.45 7.42 -2.57
C ALA A 29 2.52 7.28 -3.79
N ASN A 30 2.09 6.06 -4.12
CA ASN A 30 1.16 5.87 -5.23
C ASN A 30 -0.28 6.29 -4.90
N ARG A 31 -0.81 5.89 -3.75
CA ARG A 31 -2.26 5.98 -3.46
C ARG A 31 -2.68 7.26 -2.78
N VAL A 32 -1.77 7.92 -2.06
CA VAL A 32 -2.02 9.15 -1.31
C VAL A 32 -1.37 10.33 -2.01
N GLU A 33 -0.12 10.18 -2.44
CA GLU A 33 0.63 11.28 -3.10
C GLU A 33 0.40 11.32 -4.62
N GLY A 34 -0.23 10.28 -5.19
CA GLY A 34 -0.59 10.24 -6.62
C GLY A 34 0.59 9.95 -7.57
N LEU A 35 1.76 9.59 -7.04
CA LEU A 35 2.93 9.31 -7.86
C LEU A 35 2.74 8.07 -8.74
N SER A 36 3.17 8.15 -9.98
CA SER A 36 3.28 7.02 -10.90
C SER A 36 4.36 6.04 -10.44
N TYR A 37 4.34 4.83 -10.96
CA TYR A 37 5.38 3.85 -10.63
C TYR A 37 6.77 4.25 -11.12
N ALA A 38 6.85 5.07 -12.19
CA ALA A 38 8.12 5.60 -12.70
C ALA A 38 8.70 6.65 -11.74
N GLU A 39 7.89 7.62 -11.31
CA GLU A 39 8.31 8.63 -10.33
C GLU A 39 8.71 7.99 -9.00
N ILE A 40 8.00 6.95 -8.55
CA ILE A 40 8.37 6.19 -7.35
C ILE A 40 9.70 5.45 -7.55
N ALA A 41 9.90 4.85 -8.72
CA ALA A 41 11.13 4.14 -9.06
C ALA A 41 12.34 5.10 -8.99
N GLU A 42 12.23 6.28 -9.58
CA GLU A 42 13.24 7.33 -9.52
C GLU A 42 13.48 7.79 -8.07
N ARG A 43 12.42 8.13 -7.33
CA ARG A 43 12.51 8.61 -5.95
C ARG A 43 13.14 7.60 -4.98
N GLU A 44 12.85 6.31 -5.14
CA GLU A 44 13.32 5.26 -4.23
C GLU A 44 14.61 4.57 -4.70
N GLY A 45 15.18 4.98 -5.84
CA GLY A 45 16.36 4.34 -6.44
C GLY A 45 16.09 2.87 -6.81
N LEU A 46 14.93 2.60 -7.40
CA LEU A 46 14.44 1.27 -7.73
C LEU A 46 14.19 1.12 -9.23
N PHE A 47 14.23 -0.11 -9.71
CA PHE A 47 13.65 -0.45 -11.01
C PHE A 47 12.13 -0.53 -10.94
N LEU A 48 11.46 -0.23 -12.05
CA LEU A 48 9.99 -0.25 -12.16
C LEU A 48 9.38 -1.58 -11.71
N TRP A 49 10.02 -2.72 -12.01
CA TRP A 49 9.53 -4.04 -11.61
C TRP A 49 9.59 -4.25 -10.08
N GLN A 50 10.55 -3.62 -9.38
CA GLN A 50 10.63 -3.68 -7.92
C GLN A 50 9.47 -2.91 -7.29
N VAL A 51 9.13 -1.73 -7.84
CA VAL A 51 7.94 -0.97 -7.44
C VAL A 51 6.67 -1.80 -7.64
N ARG A 52 6.48 -2.43 -8.80
CA ARG A 52 5.35 -3.33 -9.06
C ARG A 52 5.28 -4.48 -8.06
N ARG A 53 6.41 -5.11 -7.74
CA ARG A 53 6.48 -6.19 -6.75
C ARG A 53 6.09 -5.71 -5.35
N HIS A 54 6.51 -4.52 -4.94
CA HIS A 54 6.09 -3.91 -3.68
C HIS A 54 4.58 -3.62 -3.67
N MET A 55 4.04 -3.05 -4.74
CA MET A 55 2.60 -2.79 -4.89
C MET A 55 1.77 -4.08 -4.79
N LEU A 56 2.19 -5.15 -5.48
CA LEU A 56 1.53 -6.44 -5.38
C LEU A 56 1.56 -7.01 -3.96
N ARG A 57 2.66 -6.81 -3.23
CA ARG A 57 2.73 -7.20 -1.81
C ARG A 57 1.76 -6.37 -0.95
N ALA A 58 1.66 -5.06 -1.18
CA ALA A 58 0.72 -4.20 -0.47
C ALA A 58 -0.74 -4.64 -0.71
N ILE A 59 -1.12 -4.87 -1.97
CA ILE A 59 -2.46 -5.32 -2.37
C ILE A 59 -2.81 -6.66 -1.69
N ARG A 60 -1.88 -7.62 -1.68
CA ARG A 60 -2.09 -8.91 -0.98
C ARG A 60 -2.29 -8.75 0.52
N ILE A 61 -1.61 -7.80 1.16
CA ILE A 61 -1.79 -7.54 2.59
C ILE A 61 -3.17 -6.93 2.83
N ILE A 62 -3.57 -5.94 2.02
CA ILE A 62 -4.89 -5.31 2.11
C ILE A 62 -6.01 -6.32 1.91
N ALA A 63 -5.92 -7.13 0.85
CA ALA A 63 -6.94 -8.15 0.54
C ALA A 63 -7.16 -9.14 1.68
N ARG A 64 -6.10 -9.54 2.41
CA ARG A 64 -6.22 -10.44 3.58
C ARG A 64 -6.84 -9.80 4.82
N HIS A 65 -6.97 -8.48 4.82
CA HIS A 65 -7.39 -7.70 5.99
C HIS A 65 -8.74 -7.01 5.81
N MET A 66 -9.20 -6.87 4.57
CA MET A 66 -10.47 -6.25 4.22
C MET A 66 -11.56 -7.27 3.83
N LEU A 67 -11.17 -8.52 3.56
CA LEU A 67 -12.07 -9.67 3.42
C LEU A 67 -12.19 -10.37 4.78
#